data_AF-A0AAE3QES6-F1
#
_entry.id   AF-A0AAE3QES6-F1
#
_cell.length_a   1.000
_cell.length_b   1.000
_cell.length_c   1.000
_cell.angle_alpha   90.00
_cell.angle_beta   90.00
_cell.angle_gamma   90.00
#
_symmetry.space_group_name_H-M   'P 1'
#
loop_
_entity.id
_entity.type
_entity.pdbx_description
1 polymer ?
#
loop_
_entity_poly.entity_id
_entity_poly.type
_entity_poly.pdbx_seq_one_letter_code
_entity_poly.pdbx_strand_id
1 'polypeptide(L)'
;MPKKRKCDDELRLMAEYPGVYGDLLAGRIQTLKQALRIVGLAPKRTRVEKLKASWAKASAGERDEFLQWLLVSGALPSAPTGTAASEGSVVPKTGEFPIASGRYLLPSTIARIKDIMVKRRLNADSVMEEMGFASGDRALARALLRNTSLRLAVIAALDRWLRANSEV
;
A
#
# COMPACT_ATOMS: atom_id res chain seq x y z
N MET A 1 -29.29 -5.01 11.28
CA MET A 1 -30.36 -4.16 10.69
C MET A 1 -29.92 -3.51 9.35
N PRO A 2 -29.97 -4.22 8.20
CA PRO A 2 -29.58 -3.65 6.89
C PRO A 2 -30.75 -3.26 5.95
N LYS A 3 -32.01 -3.46 6.35
CA LYS A 3 -33.17 -3.31 5.43
C LYS A 3 -33.55 -1.85 5.12
N LYS A 4 -33.41 -0.92 6.08
CA LYS A 4 -33.80 0.49 5.92
C LYS A 4 -33.07 1.20 4.76
N ARG A 5 -31.75 1.06 4.68
CA ARG A 5 -30.91 1.78 3.69
C ARG A 5 -31.28 1.47 2.24
N LYS A 6 -31.68 0.23 1.94
CA LYS A 6 -32.07 -0.15 0.57
C LYS A 6 -33.34 0.58 0.12
N CYS A 7 -34.31 0.72 1.03
CA CYS A 7 -35.57 1.41 0.76
C CYS A 7 -35.32 2.90 0.50
N ASP A 8 -34.45 3.52 1.30
CA ASP A 8 -34.10 4.94 1.15
C ASP A 8 -33.33 5.19 -0.17
N ASP A 9 -32.38 4.33 -0.53
CA ASP A 9 -31.61 4.44 -1.77
C ASP A 9 -32.48 4.27 -3.03
N GLU A 10 -33.46 3.36 -2.98
CA GLU A 10 -34.40 3.11 -4.07
C GLU A 10 -35.36 4.28 -4.29
N LEU A 11 -35.90 4.85 -3.20
CA LEU A 11 -36.73 6.06 -3.26
C LEU A 11 -35.95 7.25 -3.83
N ARG A 12 -34.68 7.43 -3.42
CA ARG A 12 -33.82 8.49 -3.97
C ARG A 12 -33.51 8.27 -5.45
N LEU A 13 -33.23 7.03 -5.86
CA LEU A 13 -33.00 6.71 -7.27
C LEU A 13 -34.24 7.00 -8.13
N MET A 14 -35.44 6.67 -7.63
CA MET A 14 -36.70 6.94 -8.30
C MET A 14 -36.99 8.46 -8.41
N ALA A 15 -36.73 9.22 -7.34
CA ALA A 15 -37.01 10.66 -7.30
C ALA A 15 -36.00 11.51 -8.10
N GLU A 16 -34.71 11.21 -7.98
CA GLU A 16 -33.63 12.02 -8.56
C GLU A 16 -33.22 11.54 -9.96
N TYR A 17 -33.39 10.25 -10.30
CA TYR A 17 -32.89 9.64 -11.55
C TYR A 17 -33.90 8.66 -12.20
N PRO A 18 -35.10 9.13 -12.59
CA PRO A 18 -36.17 8.27 -13.10
C PRO A 18 -35.78 7.48 -14.36
N GLY A 19 -34.89 8.00 -15.21
CA GLY A 19 -34.41 7.29 -16.40
C GLY A 19 -33.58 6.04 -16.05
N VAL A 20 -32.69 6.14 -15.07
CA VAL A 20 -31.86 5.02 -14.61
C VAL A 20 -32.70 4.01 -13.84
N TYR A 21 -33.72 4.46 -13.11
CA TYR A 21 -34.71 3.58 -12.49
C TYR A 21 -35.55 2.83 -13.55
N GLY A 22 -35.92 3.48 -14.65
CA GLY A 22 -36.56 2.84 -15.80
C GLY A 22 -35.69 1.76 -16.45
N ASP A 23 -34.39 2.00 -16.59
CA ASP A 23 -33.44 1.00 -17.10
C ASP A 23 -33.22 -0.19 -16.14
N LEU A 24 -33.36 0.05 -14.83
CA LEU A 24 -33.38 -1.02 -13.82
C LEU A 24 -34.63 -1.89 -13.95
N LEU A 25 -35.81 -1.29 -14.13
CA LEU A 25 -37.07 -2.03 -14.33
C LEU A 25 -37.10 -2.76 -15.67
N ALA A 26 -36.55 -2.16 -16.73
CA ALA A 26 -36.41 -2.78 -18.04
C ALA A 26 -35.36 -3.90 -18.08
N GLY A 27 -34.67 -4.19 -16.97
CA GLY A 27 -33.65 -5.23 -16.87
C GLY A 27 -32.33 -4.92 -17.59
N ARG A 28 -32.17 -3.72 -18.16
CA ARG A 28 -30.90 -3.26 -18.77
C ARG A 28 -29.82 -3.08 -17.72
N ILE A 29 -30.21 -2.63 -16.52
CA ILE A 29 -29.35 -2.62 -15.34
C ILE A 29 -29.77 -3.78 -14.45
N GLN A 30 -28.84 -4.69 -14.16
CA GLN A 30 -29.18 -5.95 -13.49
C GLN A 30 -29.44 -5.81 -11.99
N THR A 31 -28.92 -4.75 -11.34
CA THR A 31 -29.03 -4.60 -9.88
C THR A 31 -29.18 -3.14 -9.45
N LEU A 32 -29.94 -2.91 -8.38
CA LEU A 32 -30.10 -1.58 -7.77
C LEU A 32 -28.75 -0.95 -7.40
N LYS A 33 -27.79 -1.74 -6.90
CA LYS A 33 -26.42 -1.27 -6.60
C LYS A 33 -25.65 -0.81 -7.83
N GLN A 34 -25.92 -1.40 -9.00
CA GLN A 34 -25.29 -0.97 -10.25
C GLN A 34 -25.92 0.34 -10.71
N ALA A 35 -27.24 0.48 -10.62
CA ALA A 35 -27.94 1.73 -10.90
C ALA A 35 -27.41 2.87 -10.01
N LEU A 36 -27.36 2.66 -8.69
CA LEU A 36 -26.82 3.64 -7.72
C LEU A 36 -25.35 4.02 -8.00
N ARG A 37 -24.57 3.11 -8.58
CA ARG A 37 -23.18 3.40 -8.95
C ARG A 37 -23.08 4.23 -10.23
N ILE A 38 -23.98 4.01 -11.18
CA ILE A 38 -24.05 4.77 -12.43
C ILE A 38 -24.37 6.23 -12.12
N VAL A 39 -25.32 6.47 -11.20
CA VAL A 39 -25.72 7.82 -10.77
C VAL A 39 -24.82 8.43 -9.70
N GLY A 40 -23.76 7.73 -9.27
CA GLY A 40 -22.82 8.22 -8.26
C GLY A 40 -23.32 8.24 -6.81
N LEU A 41 -24.55 7.78 -6.53
CA LEU A 41 -25.12 7.69 -5.19
C LEU A 41 -24.41 6.65 -4.30
N ALA A 42 -23.82 5.61 -4.90
CA ALA A 42 -23.04 4.60 -4.18
C ALA A 42 -21.56 4.63 -4.60
N PRO A 43 -20.61 4.94 -3.69
CA PRO A 43 -19.20 4.93 -4.02
C PRO A 43 -18.72 3.52 -4.40
N LYS A 44 -17.85 3.45 -5.41
CA LYS A 44 -17.16 2.20 -5.76
C LYS A 44 -16.23 1.82 -4.60
N ARG A 45 -16.45 0.63 -4.03
CA ARG A 45 -15.57 0.11 -2.97
C ARG A 45 -14.10 0.12 -3.41
N THR A 46 -13.25 0.74 -2.60
CA THR A 46 -11.82 0.79 -2.85
C THR A 46 -11.19 -0.61 -2.74
N ARG A 47 -10.01 -0.82 -3.33
CA ARG A 47 -9.28 -2.09 -3.21
C ARG A 47 -9.00 -2.45 -1.75
N VAL A 48 -8.68 -1.46 -0.93
CA VAL A 48 -8.42 -1.63 0.51
C VAL A 48 -9.68 -2.06 1.25
N GLU A 49 -10.85 -1.46 0.97
CA GLU A 49 -12.12 -1.92 1.55
C GLU A 49 -12.45 -3.36 1.18
N LYS A 50 -12.15 -3.76 -0.06
CA LYS A 50 -12.33 -5.16 -0.49
C LYS A 50 -11.42 -6.09 0.30
N LEU A 51 -10.14 -5.75 0.47
CA LEU A 51 -9.22 -6.55 1.29
C LEU A 51 -9.68 -6.65 2.75
N LYS A 52 -10.08 -5.54 3.38
CA LYS A 52 -10.63 -5.55 4.74
C LYS A 52 -11.87 -6.44 4.86
N ALA A 53 -12.76 -6.37 3.88
CA ALA A 53 -13.97 -7.19 3.86
C ALA A 53 -13.67 -8.68 3.64
N SER A 54 -12.72 -9.01 2.76
CA SER A 54 -12.26 -10.39 2.55
C SER A 54 -11.56 -10.94 3.79
N TRP A 55 -10.70 -10.14 4.43
CA TRP A 55 -10.02 -10.49 5.68
C TRP A 55 -11.01 -10.81 6.81
N ALA A 56 -12.03 -9.97 6.98
CA ALA A 56 -13.07 -10.20 7.98
C ALA A 56 -13.86 -11.51 7.74
N LYS A 57 -13.99 -11.93 6.48
CA LYS A 57 -14.69 -13.17 6.08
C LYS A 57 -13.81 -14.42 6.11
N ALA A 58 -12.51 -14.25 5.96
CA ALA A 58 -11.56 -15.35 5.98
C ALA A 58 -11.60 -16.07 7.34
N SER A 59 -11.50 -17.39 7.29
CA SER A 59 -11.29 -18.28 8.43
C SER A 59 -9.91 -18.05 9.06
N ALA A 60 -9.67 -18.65 10.24
CA ALA A 60 -8.36 -18.56 10.90
C ALA A 60 -7.24 -19.13 10.00
N GLY A 61 -7.45 -20.30 9.39
CA GLY A 61 -6.47 -20.92 8.50
C GLY A 61 -6.15 -20.08 7.25
N GLU A 62 -7.17 -19.50 6.60
CA GLU A 62 -6.95 -18.62 5.44
C GLU A 62 -6.22 -17.33 5.81
N ARG A 63 -6.45 -16.81 7.03
CA ARG A 63 -5.70 -15.65 7.53
C ARG A 63 -4.24 -16.01 7.79
N ASP A 64 -3.97 -17.18 8.36
CA ASP A 64 -2.62 -17.64 8.65
C ASP A 64 -1.84 -17.92 7.36
N GLU A 65 -2.46 -18.57 6.37
CA GLU A 65 -1.88 -18.76 5.05
C GLU A 65 -1.54 -17.42 4.37
N PHE A 66 -2.44 -16.44 4.47
CA PHE A 66 -2.19 -15.10 3.93
C PHE A 66 -1.04 -14.38 4.66
N LEU A 67 -0.95 -14.50 5.99
CA LEU A 67 0.17 -13.95 6.76
C LEU A 67 1.49 -14.64 6.41
N GLN A 68 1.49 -15.95 6.23
CA GLN A 68 2.66 -16.70 5.80
C GLN A 68 3.12 -16.29 4.40
N TRP A 69 2.19 -16.11 3.47
CA TRP A 69 2.48 -15.55 2.14
C TRP A 69 3.04 -14.13 2.23
N LEU A 70 2.54 -13.29 3.14
CA LEU A 70 3.10 -11.95 3.39
C LEU A 70 4.54 -11.98 3.93
N LEU A 71 4.87 -12.96 4.78
CA LEU A 71 6.23 -13.17 5.26
C LEU A 71 7.17 -13.59 4.12
N VAL A 72 6.76 -14.57 3.31
CA VAL A 72 7.56 -15.07 2.17
C VAL A 72 7.73 -14.00 1.09
N SER A 73 6.70 -13.19 0.85
CA SER A 73 6.77 -12.08 -0.11
C SER A 73 7.56 -10.87 0.39
N GLY A 74 7.99 -10.87 1.66
CA GLY A 74 8.76 -9.80 2.29
C GLY A 74 7.93 -8.56 2.65
N ALA A 75 6.59 -8.65 2.52
CA ALA A 75 5.65 -7.56 2.79
C ALA A 75 5.48 -7.26 4.29
N LEU A 76 5.77 -8.24 5.15
CA LEU A 76 5.88 -8.05 6.60
C LEU A 76 7.36 -8.04 7.00
N PRO A 77 7.78 -7.14 7.92
CA PRO A 77 9.09 -7.26 8.53
C PRO A 77 9.14 -8.57 9.30
N SER A 78 10.15 -9.40 9.02
CA SER A 78 10.34 -10.66 9.73
C SER A 78 10.50 -10.33 11.21
N ALA A 79 9.57 -10.81 12.05
CA ALA A 79 9.69 -10.65 13.49
C ALA A 79 11.00 -11.33 13.93
N PRO A 80 11.83 -10.71 14.78
CA PRO A 80 13.00 -11.38 15.33
C PRO A 80 12.50 -12.49 16.27
N THR A 81 12.37 -13.71 15.75
CA THR A 81 12.18 -14.89 16.58
C THR A 81 13.54 -15.19 17.19
N GLY A 82 13.76 -14.68 18.40
CA GLY A 82 14.87 -15.12 19.21
C GLY A 82 14.68 -16.60 19.55
N THR A 83 15.44 -17.48 18.91
CA THR A 83 15.90 -18.75 19.46
C THR A 83 17.11 -19.19 18.64
N ALA A 84 18.18 -19.52 19.36
CA ALA A 84 19.51 -19.76 18.86
C ALA A 84 19.66 -21.06 18.07
N ALA A 85 20.75 -21.08 17.28
CA ALA A 85 21.51 -22.23 16.76
C ALA A 85 21.00 -22.96 15.51
N SER A 86 21.56 -22.60 14.35
CA SER A 86 22.47 -23.50 13.64
C SER A 86 23.27 -22.77 12.57
N GLU A 87 24.53 -23.15 12.50
CA GLU A 87 25.62 -22.55 11.74
C GLU A 87 25.46 -22.77 10.23
N GLY A 88 25.93 -21.78 9.46
CA GLY A 88 26.22 -21.93 8.05
C GLY A 88 25.59 -20.86 7.17
N SER A 89 26.44 -19.96 6.67
CA SER A 89 26.25 -19.11 5.48
C SER A 89 25.91 -17.62 5.72
N VAL A 90 26.99 -16.84 5.72
CA VAL A 90 27.16 -15.46 5.19
C VAL A 90 26.18 -14.39 5.69
N VAL A 91 26.64 -13.68 6.73
CA VAL A 91 26.45 -12.25 7.06
C VAL A 91 25.33 -11.51 6.29
N PRO A 92 24.36 -10.92 7.04
CA PRO A 92 24.42 -9.46 7.14
C PRO A 92 24.40 -8.99 8.59
N LYS A 93 25.47 -8.28 8.99
CA LYS A 93 25.38 -7.30 10.06
C LYS A 93 24.45 -6.17 9.60
N THR A 94 23.16 -6.33 9.82
CA THR A 94 22.18 -5.24 9.68
C THR A 94 21.27 -5.28 10.88
N GLY A 95 21.77 -4.74 11.99
CA GLY A 95 20.92 -4.23 13.05
C GLY A 95 20.11 -3.05 12.52
N GLU A 96 18.88 -2.96 13.01
CA GLU A 96 17.91 -1.87 12.84
C GLU A 96 17.20 -1.74 11.48
N PHE A 97 16.10 -2.49 11.39
CA PHE A 97 14.94 -2.29 10.51
C PHE A 97 15.16 -2.43 8.99
N PRO A 98 14.51 -3.41 8.34
CA PRO A 98 14.57 -3.51 6.88
C PRO A 98 13.95 -2.26 6.24
N ILE A 99 14.73 -1.54 5.43
CA ILE A 99 14.28 -0.30 4.78
C ILE A 99 13.28 -0.54 3.64
N ALA A 100 13.26 -1.75 3.07
CA ALA A 100 12.44 -2.13 1.92
C ALA A 100 11.86 -3.55 2.06
N SER A 101 10.65 -3.74 1.53
CA SER A 101 9.97 -5.01 1.32
C SER A 101 10.22 -5.43 -0.13
N GLY A 102 11.28 -6.20 -0.35
CA GLY A 102 11.75 -6.53 -1.69
C GLY A 102 12.23 -5.28 -2.44
N ARG A 103 11.48 -4.83 -3.46
CA ARG A 103 11.79 -3.63 -4.26
C ARG A 103 11.04 -2.37 -3.83
N TYR A 104 10.17 -2.45 -2.83
CA TYR A 104 9.32 -1.33 -2.41
C TYR A 104 9.78 -0.80 -1.06
N LEU A 105 9.86 0.52 -0.91
CA LEU A 105 10.22 1.12 0.37
C LEU A 105 9.11 0.92 1.40
N LEU A 106 9.50 0.65 2.65
CA LEU A 106 8.52 0.60 3.74
C LEU A 106 7.96 2.01 3.99
N PRO A 107 6.68 2.14 4.42
CA PRO A 107 6.10 3.43 4.78
C PRO A 107 6.90 4.17 5.87
N SER A 108 7.44 3.44 6.85
CA SER A 108 8.32 3.99 7.90
C SER A 108 9.61 4.57 7.31
N THR A 109 10.24 3.87 6.37
CA THR A 109 11.42 4.35 5.65
C THR A 109 11.11 5.61 4.84
N ILE A 110 9.98 5.64 4.13
CA ILE A 110 9.55 6.82 3.37
C ILE A 110 9.38 8.04 4.30
N ALA A 111 8.77 7.85 5.47
CA ALA A 111 8.62 8.91 6.45
C ALA A 111 9.99 9.42 6.96
N ARG A 112 10.91 8.50 7.26
CA ARG A 112 12.28 8.83 7.70
C ARG A 112 13.06 9.60 6.64
N ILE A 113 13.00 9.16 5.38
CA ILE A 113 13.64 9.87 4.25
C ILE A 113 13.07 11.28 4.12
N LYS A 114 11.75 11.43 4.19
CA LYS A 114 11.09 12.75 4.11
C LYS A 114 11.50 13.67 5.25
N ASP A 115 11.65 13.15 6.47
CA ASP A 115 12.11 13.94 7.63
C ASP A 115 13.53 14.49 7.40
N ILE A 116 14.46 13.62 7.00
CA ILE A 116 15.84 14.03 6.69
C ILE A 116 15.87 15.04 5.52
N MET A 117 15.06 14.80 4.47
CA MET A 117 14.93 15.73 3.35
C MET A 117 14.44 17.11 3.80
N VAL A 118 13.46 17.18 4.70
CA VAL A 118 12.96 18.46 5.24
C VAL A 118 14.02 19.15 6.08
N LYS A 119 14.66 18.43 7.01
CA LYS A 119 15.71 18.96 7.90
C LYS A 119 16.89 19.54 7.12
N ARG A 120 17.36 18.82 6.10
CA ARG A 120 18.51 19.20 5.26
C ARG A 120 18.13 20.02 4.03
N ARG A 121 16.83 20.33 3.83
CA ARG A 121 16.28 20.99 2.62
C ARG A 121 16.72 20.32 1.32
N LEU A 122 16.74 18.99 1.30
CA LEU A 122 17.13 18.18 0.14
C LEU A 122 15.92 17.80 -0.70
N ASN A 123 16.14 17.77 -2.02
CA ASN A 123 15.19 17.23 -2.98
C ASN A 123 15.56 15.77 -3.31
N ALA A 124 14.61 15.01 -3.87
CA ALA A 124 14.84 13.60 -4.20
C ALA A 124 16.02 13.42 -5.18
N ASP A 125 16.21 14.36 -6.10
CA ASP A 125 17.31 14.34 -7.06
C ASP A 125 18.67 14.57 -6.37
N SER A 126 18.73 15.46 -5.38
CA SER A 126 19.92 15.70 -4.55
C SER A 126 20.28 14.48 -3.69
N VAL A 127 19.27 13.77 -3.17
CA VAL A 127 19.51 12.50 -2.45
C VAL A 127 20.08 11.44 -3.40
N MET A 128 19.59 11.37 -4.64
CA MET A 128 20.16 10.48 -5.66
C MET A 128 21.61 10.84 -5.99
N GLU A 129 21.95 12.13 -6.09
CA GLU A 129 23.32 12.61 -6.28
C GLU A 129 24.24 12.25 -5.11
N GLU A 130 23.81 12.47 -3.87
CA GLU A 130 24.58 12.10 -2.67
C GLU A 130 24.86 10.59 -2.61
N MET A 131 23.97 9.78 -3.18
CA MET A 131 24.15 8.33 -3.30
C MET A 131 24.98 7.90 -4.53
N GLY A 132 25.41 8.84 -5.38
CA GLY A 132 26.19 8.56 -6.58
C GLY A 132 25.38 8.13 -7.81
N PHE A 133 24.08 8.42 -7.84
CA PHE A 133 23.22 8.20 -9.01
C PHE A 133 22.97 9.52 -9.78
N ALA A 134 22.62 9.40 -11.05
CA ALA A 134 22.33 10.54 -11.90
C ALA A 134 21.09 11.31 -11.40
N SER A 135 21.22 12.64 -11.29
CA SER A 135 20.24 13.62 -10.81
C SER A 135 18.95 13.77 -11.66
N GLY A 136 18.78 12.94 -12.68
CA GLY A 136 17.59 12.94 -13.54
C GLY A 136 16.68 11.72 -13.35
N ASP A 137 17.10 10.74 -12.55
CA ASP A 137 16.29 9.53 -12.34
C ASP A 137 15.17 9.80 -11.34
N ARG A 138 13.96 10.00 -11.88
CA ARG A 138 12.73 10.19 -11.10
C ARG A 138 12.30 8.95 -10.30
N ALA A 139 13.10 7.87 -10.29
CA ALA A 139 12.81 6.64 -9.54
C ALA A 139 12.55 6.92 -8.04
N LEU A 140 13.43 7.67 -7.36
CA LEU A 140 13.26 7.96 -5.93
C LEU A 140 12.03 8.86 -5.70
N ALA A 141 11.85 9.90 -6.51
CA ALA A 141 10.68 10.78 -6.44
C ALA A 141 9.36 10.00 -6.61
N ARG A 142 9.29 9.08 -7.58
CA ARG A 142 8.12 8.21 -7.80
C ARG A 142 7.93 7.25 -6.64
N ALA A 143 9.01 6.70 -6.07
CA ALA A 143 8.92 5.81 -4.91
C ALA A 143 8.35 6.53 -3.68
N LEU A 144 8.79 7.76 -3.42
CA LEU A 144 8.30 8.57 -2.29
C LEU A 144 6.85 9.05 -2.44
N LEU A 145 6.38 9.22 -3.69
CA LEU A 145 5.05 9.75 -3.99
C LEU A 145 3.99 8.65 -4.22
N ARG A 146 4.36 7.59 -4.92
CA ARG A 146 3.45 6.54 -5.41
C ARG A 146 3.81 5.12 -4.95
N ASN A 147 4.81 4.98 -4.08
CA ASN A 147 5.32 3.68 -3.60
C ASN A 147 5.63 2.71 -4.77
N THR A 148 6.39 3.19 -5.75
CA THR A 148 6.84 2.41 -6.90
C THR A 148 8.09 1.62 -6.58
N SER A 149 8.34 0.56 -7.37
CA SER A 149 9.52 -0.27 -7.21
C SER A 149 10.81 0.48 -7.53
N LEU A 150 11.85 0.21 -6.74
CA LEU A 150 13.22 0.71 -6.93
C LEU A 150 14.14 -0.43 -7.37
N ARG A 151 15.24 -0.04 -8.04
CA ARG A 151 16.34 -0.95 -8.35
C ARG A 151 17.05 -1.34 -7.06
N LEU A 152 17.50 -2.59 -6.95
CA LEU A 152 18.18 -3.11 -5.75
C LEU A 152 19.44 -2.30 -5.40
N ALA A 153 20.18 -1.83 -6.41
CA ALA A 153 21.34 -0.96 -6.20
C ALA A 153 20.99 0.37 -5.50
N VAL A 154 19.85 0.97 -5.85
CA VAL A 154 19.36 2.22 -5.23
C VAL A 154 18.95 1.95 -3.78
N ILE A 155 18.27 0.84 -3.52
CA ILE A 155 17.90 0.44 -2.15
C ILE A 155 19.15 0.25 -1.28
N ALA A 156 20.16 -0.47 -1.78
CA ALA A 156 21.41 -0.68 -1.05
C ALA A 156 22.17 0.62 -0.75
N ALA A 157 22.18 1.56 -1.69
CA ALA A 157 22.79 2.87 -1.48
C ALA A 157 21.99 3.73 -0.49
N LEU A 158 20.66 3.66 -0.55
CA LEU A 158 19.75 4.37 0.34
C LEU A 158 19.86 3.88 1.78
N ASP A 159 20.11 2.59 2.00
CA ASP A 159 20.40 2.04 3.32
C ASP A 159 21.66 2.68 3.92
N ARG A 160 22.75 2.74 3.14
CA ARG A 160 23.99 3.40 3.58
C ARG A 160 23.78 4.88 3.85
N TRP A 161 23.05 5.57 2.98
CA TRP A 161 22.73 6.98 3.14
C TRP A 161 21.90 7.24 4.40
N LEU A 162 20.89 6.41 4.69
CA LEU A 162 20.07 6.53 5.90
C LEU A 162 20.87 6.32 7.19
N ARG A 163 21.86 5.42 7.19
CA ARG A 163 22.76 5.25 8.34
C ARG A 163 23.71 6.43 8.52
N ALA A 164 24.20 7.01 7.43
CA ALA A 164 25.04 8.21 7.50
C ALA A 164 24.27 9.46 7.98
N ASN A 165 22.94 9.46 7.81
CA ASN A 165 22.08 10.58 8.15
C ASN A 165 21.12 10.27 9.32
N SER A 166 21.40 9.23 10.12
CA SER A 166 20.51 8.83 11.23
C SER A 166 20.58 9.74 12.45
N GLU A 167 21.63 10.56 12.55
CA GLU A 167 21.92 11.44 13.70
C GLU A 167 21.55 12.91 13.43
N VAL A 168 20.85 13.20 12.32
CA VAL A 168 20.43 14.55 11.90
C VAL A 168 18.95 14.81 12.21
#